data_AF-A0A7X6R2E7-F1
#
_entry.id   AF-A0A7X6R2E7-F1
#
_cell.length_a   1.000
_cell.length_b   1.000
_cell.length_c   1.000
_cell.angle_alpha   90.00
_cell.angle_beta   90.00
_cell.angle_gamma   90.00
#
_symmetry.space_group_name_H-M   'P 1'
#
loop_
_entity.id
_entity.type
_entity.pdbx_description
1 polymer ?
#
loop_
_entity_poly.entity_id
_entity_poly.type
_entity_poly.pdbx_seq_one_letter_code
_entity_poly.pdbx_strand_id
1 'polypeptide(L)'
;MVSGMDGSELYARVRGEESASFRSAGGNAVRFVASIAAVVVVWARGPQLLAHWVPVVDLSTWRQLVLFPLAVLGVGAFAAGAETVTDASQGLRARSIRRRVDRDPDQIAMLVPPLETHRATVQRIRGHGRATVRRLLWIAVPVALGVGVLVAGVTVEEPDGTQRPAPELEPAVLGLVFLSTAALLVSVILRWRRWSASRTVEKWSQDPAYSARISRVGPDPTSSPAATIPALTVKFIAPPRRQGSLRQVSPQSNVIGAKPVRIAYLRLFDNRARAREFLRGAWREFGYVHLLRSAASVSPEEVRKVRRDNAFRTMFVASPRMLREELAKYSAEPLPPGRTRLLGVTDLAVRVRDPAGSYPVRPILCHVSFWQAAVDMLLSRVDYVVLDLAGYVPANAGTRFELQRVIDRFPIAKVIFICDEQSDRPFLKAQVLYHWSRMGSGSPNSGAAPRTARIAVTDGHRATTRYLMADLQVRRG
;
A
#
# COMPACT_ATOMS: atom_id res chain seq x y z
N MET A 1 29.84 -12.31 -6.39
CA MET A 1 28.72 -12.98 -7.09
C MET A 1 27.73 -13.51 -6.07
N VAL A 2 26.46 -13.10 -6.18
CA VAL A 2 25.38 -13.51 -5.27
C VAL A 2 24.91 -14.92 -5.65
N SER A 3 25.49 -15.96 -5.04
CA SER A 3 25.26 -17.39 -5.35
C SER A 3 23.90 -17.95 -4.89
N GLY A 4 22.80 -17.17 -4.95
CA GLY A 4 21.55 -17.51 -4.25
C GLY A 4 20.30 -17.65 -5.11
N MET A 5 20.30 -17.15 -6.33
CA MET A 5 19.22 -17.31 -7.31
C MET A 5 19.86 -17.40 -8.67
N ASP A 6 19.45 -18.40 -9.44
CA ASP A 6 19.89 -18.52 -10.81
C ASP A 6 19.39 -17.30 -11.59
N GLY A 7 20.32 -16.52 -12.16
CA GLY A 7 19.98 -15.38 -13.00
C GLY A 7 19.03 -15.77 -14.13
N SER A 8 19.04 -17.04 -14.53
CA SER A 8 18.11 -17.62 -15.49
C SER A 8 16.65 -17.52 -15.06
N GLU A 9 16.33 -17.71 -13.76
CA GLU A 9 14.96 -17.69 -13.24
C GLU A 9 14.38 -16.26 -13.30
N LEU A 10 15.16 -15.28 -12.84
CA LEU A 10 14.80 -13.86 -12.93
C LEU A 10 14.65 -13.40 -14.38
N TYR A 11 15.52 -13.87 -15.26
CA TYR A 11 15.49 -13.53 -16.67
C TYR A 11 14.29 -14.14 -17.40
N ALA A 12 14.02 -15.43 -17.17
CA ALA A 12 12.85 -16.15 -17.68
C ALA A 12 11.57 -15.46 -17.25
N ARG A 13 11.55 -14.92 -16.03
CA ARG A 13 10.40 -14.19 -15.51
C ARG A 13 10.17 -12.83 -16.17
N VAL A 14 11.21 -12.03 -16.39
CA VAL A 14 11.08 -10.76 -17.14
C VAL A 14 10.53 -11.04 -18.53
N ARG A 15 11.03 -12.09 -19.20
CA ARG A 15 10.54 -12.53 -20.52
C ARG A 15 9.09 -13.03 -20.48
N GLY A 16 8.71 -13.75 -19.42
CA GLY A 16 7.36 -14.23 -19.18
C GLY A 16 6.35 -13.09 -19.01
N GLU A 17 6.68 -12.07 -18.20
CA GLU A 17 5.83 -10.89 -18.02
C GLU A 17 5.67 -10.09 -19.32
N GLU A 18 6.74 -9.87 -20.07
CA GLU A 18 6.68 -9.21 -21.38
C GLU A 18 5.71 -9.94 -22.32
N SER A 19 5.84 -11.27 -22.41
CA SER A 19 5.00 -12.11 -23.26
C SER A 19 3.54 -12.14 -22.80
N ALA A 20 3.29 -12.16 -21.49
CA ALA A 20 1.95 -12.11 -20.93
C ALA A 20 1.26 -10.76 -21.18
N SER A 21 1.96 -9.64 -20.95
CA SER A 21 1.40 -8.30 -21.19
C SER A 21 1.07 -8.08 -22.66
N PHE A 22 1.93 -8.50 -23.60
CA PHE A 22 1.62 -8.38 -25.04
C PHE A 22 0.46 -9.27 -25.48
N ARG A 23 0.33 -10.49 -24.93
CA ARG A 23 -0.84 -11.35 -25.20
C ARG A 23 -2.13 -10.76 -24.65
N SER A 24 -2.11 -10.22 -23.42
CA SER A 24 -3.27 -9.55 -22.81
C SER A 24 -3.67 -8.30 -23.60
N ALA A 25 -2.71 -7.46 -23.96
CA ALA A 25 -2.95 -6.29 -24.79
C ALA A 25 -3.57 -6.66 -26.15
N GLY A 26 -3.06 -7.72 -26.80
CA GLY A 26 -3.66 -8.24 -28.04
C GLY A 26 -5.11 -8.68 -27.84
N GLY A 27 -5.41 -9.46 -26.79
CA GLY A 27 -6.77 -9.91 -26.49
C GLY A 27 -7.74 -8.78 -26.13
N ASN A 28 -7.27 -7.77 -25.38
CA ASN A 28 -8.06 -6.58 -25.03
C ASN A 28 -8.30 -5.69 -26.25
N ALA A 29 -7.32 -5.58 -27.16
CA ALA A 29 -7.48 -4.85 -28.42
C ALA A 29 -8.54 -5.50 -29.31
N VAL A 30 -8.53 -6.83 -29.44
CA VAL A 30 -9.57 -7.57 -30.18
C VAL A 30 -10.96 -7.33 -29.57
N ARG A 31 -11.08 -7.40 -28.23
CA ARG A 31 -12.35 -7.09 -27.54
C ARG A 31 -12.79 -5.66 -27.76
N PHE A 32 -11.87 -4.70 -27.72
CA PHE A 32 -12.18 -3.29 -27.98
C PHE A 32 -12.73 -3.09 -29.39
N VAL A 33 -12.03 -3.61 -30.40
CA VAL A 33 -12.45 -3.52 -31.81
C VAL A 33 -13.79 -4.22 -32.03
N ALA A 34 -14.00 -5.40 -31.45
CA ALA A 34 -15.27 -6.12 -31.53
C ALA A 34 -16.43 -5.34 -30.87
N SER A 35 -16.22 -4.74 -29.71
CA SER A 35 -17.24 -3.92 -29.03
C SER A 35 -17.58 -2.66 -29.83
N ILE A 36 -16.58 -1.98 -30.42
CA ILE A 36 -16.82 -0.84 -31.30
C ILE A 36 -17.57 -1.28 -32.56
N ALA A 37 -17.18 -2.40 -33.18
CA ALA A 37 -17.89 -2.95 -34.32
C ALA A 37 -19.34 -3.32 -33.98
N ALA A 38 -19.59 -3.93 -32.81
CA ALA A 38 -20.93 -4.24 -32.32
C ALA A 38 -21.76 -2.97 -32.09
N VAL A 39 -21.17 -1.93 -31.49
CA VAL A 39 -21.82 -0.61 -31.34
C VAL A 39 -22.21 -0.03 -32.70
N VAL A 40 -21.30 -0.07 -33.68
CA VAL A 40 -21.55 0.43 -35.04
C VAL A 40 -22.63 -0.40 -35.74
N VAL A 41 -22.61 -1.72 -35.62
CA VAL A 41 -23.62 -2.61 -36.22
C VAL A 41 -24.98 -2.43 -35.55
N VAL A 42 -25.06 -2.37 -34.22
CA VAL A 42 -26.31 -2.10 -33.49
C VAL A 42 -26.86 -0.73 -33.87
N TRP A 43 -26.00 0.28 -33.99
CA TRP A 43 -26.40 1.61 -34.44
C TRP A 43 -26.93 1.61 -35.88
N ALA A 44 -26.22 0.96 -36.80
CA ALA A 44 -26.51 1.02 -38.23
C ALA A 44 -27.61 0.04 -38.69
N ARG A 45 -27.64 -1.17 -38.12
CA ARG A 45 -28.53 -2.28 -38.53
C ARG A 45 -29.60 -2.60 -37.51
N GLY A 46 -29.48 -2.10 -36.28
CA GLY A 46 -30.45 -2.33 -35.22
C GLY A 46 -31.91 -2.06 -35.65
N PRO A 47 -32.22 -0.93 -36.33
CA PRO A 47 -33.60 -0.65 -36.74
C PRO A 47 -34.16 -1.72 -37.68
N GLN A 48 -33.32 -2.23 -38.59
CA GLN A 48 -33.71 -3.21 -39.60
C GLN A 48 -33.89 -4.61 -39.01
N LEU A 49 -33.04 -5.01 -38.07
CA LEU A 49 -33.14 -6.30 -37.41
C LEU A 49 -34.37 -6.38 -36.52
N LEU A 50 -34.65 -5.35 -35.72
CA LEU A 50 -35.80 -5.35 -34.82
C LEU A 50 -37.14 -5.17 -35.55
N ALA A 51 -37.18 -4.40 -36.65
CA ALA A 51 -38.37 -4.33 -37.51
C ALA A 51 -38.77 -5.69 -38.10
N HIS A 52 -37.83 -6.64 -38.23
CA HIS A 52 -38.10 -7.98 -38.71
C HIS A 52 -38.70 -8.91 -37.63
N TRP A 53 -38.37 -8.67 -36.36
CA TRP A 53 -38.85 -9.48 -35.23
C TRP A 53 -40.08 -8.87 -34.53
N VAL A 54 -40.23 -7.55 -34.59
CA VAL A 54 -41.34 -6.81 -33.97
C VAL A 54 -41.77 -5.69 -34.94
N PRO A 55 -42.65 -5.98 -35.91
CA PRO A 55 -42.96 -5.07 -37.02
C PRO A 55 -43.75 -3.80 -36.63
N VAL A 56 -44.09 -3.62 -35.34
CA VAL A 56 -44.99 -2.55 -34.86
C VAL A 56 -44.29 -1.53 -33.95
N VAL A 57 -42.98 -1.65 -33.70
CA VAL A 57 -42.29 -0.68 -32.80
C VAL A 57 -42.02 0.63 -33.52
N ASP A 58 -42.61 1.73 -33.02
CA ASP A 58 -42.41 3.08 -33.54
C ASP A 58 -40.95 3.58 -33.36
N LEU A 59 -40.45 4.32 -34.34
CA LEU A 59 -39.04 4.77 -34.47
C LEU A 59 -38.60 5.73 -33.35
N SER A 60 -39.54 6.30 -32.61
CA SER A 60 -39.30 7.17 -31.44
C SER A 60 -38.86 6.35 -30.21
N THR A 61 -39.49 5.21 -29.96
CA THR A 61 -39.18 4.24 -28.89
C THR A 61 -37.82 3.55 -29.14
N TRP A 62 -37.45 3.38 -30.41
CA TRP A 62 -36.14 2.84 -30.84
C TRP A 62 -34.96 3.59 -30.22
N ARG A 63 -34.99 4.93 -30.23
CA ARG A 63 -33.88 5.73 -29.68
C ARG A 63 -33.67 5.44 -28.19
N GLN A 64 -34.75 5.27 -27.43
CA GLN A 64 -34.64 5.03 -26.00
C GLN A 64 -34.18 3.60 -25.67
N LEU A 65 -34.68 2.58 -26.39
CA LEU A 65 -34.28 1.18 -26.21
C LEU A 65 -32.85 0.87 -26.66
N VAL A 66 -32.29 1.67 -27.57
CA VAL A 66 -30.97 1.42 -28.18
C VAL A 66 -29.87 2.22 -27.51
N LEU A 67 -30.20 3.39 -26.95
CA LEU A 67 -29.29 4.17 -26.14
C LEU A 67 -28.82 3.39 -24.89
N PHE A 68 -29.64 2.52 -24.32
CA PHE A 68 -29.24 1.73 -23.14
C PHE A 68 -28.19 0.63 -23.47
N PRO A 69 -28.40 -0.27 -24.45
CA PRO A 69 -27.37 -1.18 -24.93
C PRO A 69 -26.11 -0.46 -25.45
N LEU A 70 -26.26 0.66 -26.16
CA LEU A 70 -25.12 1.44 -26.65
C LEU A 70 -24.33 2.09 -25.51
N ALA A 71 -24.99 2.54 -24.44
CA ALA A 71 -24.31 3.04 -23.26
C ALA A 71 -23.55 1.91 -22.54
N VAL A 72 -24.16 0.73 -22.39
CA VAL A 72 -23.51 -0.45 -21.78
C VAL A 72 -22.34 -0.95 -22.63
N LEU A 73 -22.53 -1.10 -23.94
CA LEU A 73 -21.50 -1.52 -24.89
C LEU A 73 -20.40 -0.46 -25.04
N GLY A 74 -20.76 0.82 -25.02
CA GLY A 74 -19.81 1.94 -25.06
C GLY A 74 -18.93 2.00 -23.82
N VAL A 75 -19.51 1.77 -22.63
CA VAL A 75 -18.74 1.63 -21.38
C VAL A 75 -17.82 0.40 -21.44
N GLY A 76 -18.31 -0.72 -21.96
CA GLY A 76 -17.51 -1.95 -22.16
C GLY A 76 -16.33 -1.74 -23.12
N ALA A 77 -16.57 -1.06 -24.24
CA ALA A 77 -15.53 -0.69 -25.21
C ALA A 77 -14.50 0.24 -24.55
N PHE A 78 -14.93 1.31 -23.88
CA PHE A 78 -14.02 2.23 -23.24
C PHE A 78 -13.15 1.55 -22.17
N ALA A 79 -13.74 0.64 -21.37
CA ALA A 79 -12.99 -0.16 -20.40
C ALA A 79 -11.95 -1.05 -21.08
N ALA A 80 -12.33 -1.80 -22.12
CA ALA A 80 -11.41 -2.66 -22.87
C ALA A 80 -10.26 -1.87 -23.54
N GLY A 81 -10.57 -0.68 -24.09
CA GLY A 81 -9.56 0.21 -24.66
C GLY A 81 -8.57 0.72 -23.60
N ALA A 82 -9.07 1.14 -22.43
CA ALA A 82 -8.22 1.58 -21.32
C ALA A 82 -7.32 0.45 -20.78
N GLU A 83 -7.85 -0.78 -20.69
CA GLU A 83 -7.08 -1.98 -20.32
C GLU A 83 -6.01 -2.29 -21.38
N THR A 84 -6.34 -2.22 -22.67
CA THR A 84 -5.38 -2.42 -23.78
C THR A 84 -4.19 -1.49 -23.68
N VAL A 85 -4.43 -0.18 -23.52
CA VAL A 85 -3.37 0.82 -23.38
C VAL A 85 -2.52 0.56 -22.14
N THR A 86 -3.18 0.17 -21.04
CA THR A 86 -2.49 -0.16 -19.79
C THR A 86 -1.56 -1.36 -19.98
N ASP A 87 -2.04 -2.45 -20.58
CA ASP A 87 -1.27 -3.68 -20.80
C ASP A 87 -0.13 -3.47 -21.81
N ALA A 88 -0.38 -2.75 -22.91
CA ALA A 88 0.66 -2.40 -23.88
C ALA A 88 1.77 -1.56 -23.22
N SER A 89 1.39 -0.59 -22.37
CA SER A 89 2.36 0.21 -21.63
C SER A 89 3.19 -0.64 -20.65
N GLN A 90 2.59 -1.67 -20.05
CA GLN A 90 3.30 -2.62 -19.19
C GLN A 90 4.27 -3.50 -19.99
N GLY A 91 3.87 -4.00 -21.15
CA GLY A 91 4.73 -4.77 -22.06
C GLY A 91 5.94 -3.97 -22.53
N LEU A 92 5.75 -2.70 -22.92
CA LEU A 92 6.85 -1.80 -23.29
C LEU A 92 7.81 -1.55 -22.13
N ARG A 93 7.29 -1.40 -20.90
CA ARG A 93 8.12 -1.28 -19.68
C ARG A 93 8.91 -2.56 -19.41
N ALA A 94 8.29 -3.73 -19.53
CA ALA A 94 8.97 -5.02 -19.36
C ALA A 94 10.09 -5.19 -20.39
N ARG A 95 9.86 -4.83 -21.66
CA ARG A 95 10.88 -4.83 -22.71
C ARG A 95 12.03 -3.85 -22.42
N SER A 96 11.71 -2.66 -21.92
CA SER A 96 12.73 -1.67 -21.49
C SER A 96 13.55 -2.19 -20.30
N ILE A 97 12.91 -2.89 -19.37
CA ILE A 97 13.57 -3.55 -18.24
C ILE A 97 14.50 -4.64 -18.75
N ARG A 98 14.04 -5.52 -19.64
CA ARG A 98 14.86 -6.58 -20.25
C ARG A 98 16.12 -6.02 -20.89
N ARG A 99 15.99 -4.98 -21.72
CA ARG A 99 17.14 -4.30 -22.33
C ARG A 99 18.12 -3.71 -21.32
N ARG A 100 17.66 -3.30 -20.13
CA ARG A 100 18.53 -2.83 -19.04
C ARG A 100 19.20 -3.98 -18.32
N VAL A 101 18.49 -5.09 -18.09
CA VAL A 101 19.05 -6.33 -17.52
C VAL A 101 20.13 -6.89 -18.45
N ASP A 102 19.90 -6.87 -19.76
CA ASP A 102 20.86 -7.32 -20.78
C ASP A 102 22.15 -6.47 -20.75
N ARG A 103 22.06 -5.18 -20.40
CA ARG A 103 23.20 -4.27 -20.30
C ARG A 103 23.93 -4.38 -18.97
N ASP A 104 23.16 -4.42 -17.88
CA ASP A 104 23.65 -4.38 -16.51
C ASP A 104 23.11 -5.61 -15.74
N PRO A 105 23.67 -6.81 -15.96
CA PRO A 105 23.17 -8.04 -15.33
C PRO A 105 23.24 -7.98 -13.79
N ASP A 106 24.18 -7.21 -13.24
CA ASP A 106 24.30 -6.99 -11.79
C ASP A 106 23.11 -6.22 -11.19
N GLN A 107 22.36 -5.48 -12.02
CA GLN A 107 21.15 -4.76 -11.61
C GLN A 107 19.87 -5.58 -11.80
N ILE A 108 19.97 -6.84 -12.24
CA ILE A 108 18.78 -7.68 -12.51
C ILE A 108 17.82 -7.70 -11.32
N ALA A 109 18.33 -7.76 -10.10
CA ALA A 109 17.52 -7.70 -8.89
C ALA A 109 16.67 -6.42 -8.82
N MET A 110 17.22 -5.24 -9.09
CA MET A 110 16.46 -3.98 -9.07
C MET A 110 15.47 -3.85 -10.23
N LEU A 111 15.82 -4.43 -11.36
CA LEU A 111 15.09 -4.30 -12.60
C LEU A 111 13.93 -5.29 -12.71
N VAL A 112 14.04 -6.45 -12.05
CA VAL A 112 12.99 -7.48 -12.09
C VAL A 112 11.70 -6.93 -11.47
N PRO A 113 10.61 -6.91 -12.24
CA PRO A 113 9.30 -6.54 -11.74
C PRO A 113 8.80 -7.56 -10.70
N PRO A 114 8.18 -7.11 -9.59
CA PRO A 114 7.52 -8.03 -8.67
C PRO A 114 6.26 -8.61 -9.32
N LEU A 115 5.83 -9.79 -8.87
CA LEU A 115 4.71 -10.55 -9.46
C LEU A 115 3.46 -9.69 -9.49
N GLU A 116 2.58 -9.94 -10.47
CA GLU A 116 1.33 -9.21 -10.58
C GLU A 116 0.49 -9.32 -9.30
N THR A 117 0.46 -10.49 -8.66
CA THR A 117 -0.21 -10.70 -7.35
C THR A 117 0.36 -9.77 -6.27
N HIS A 118 1.68 -9.66 -6.18
CA HIS A 118 2.37 -8.74 -5.27
C HIS A 118 2.05 -7.27 -5.60
N ARG A 119 2.01 -6.92 -6.89
CA ARG A 119 1.63 -5.58 -7.36
C ARG A 119 0.16 -5.27 -7.09
N ALA A 120 -0.74 -6.24 -7.22
CA ALA A 120 -2.17 -6.07 -6.96
C ALA A 120 -2.40 -5.70 -5.49
N THR A 121 -1.65 -6.28 -4.56
CA THR A 121 -1.64 -5.86 -3.15
C THR A 121 -1.25 -4.38 -3.04
N VAL A 122 -0.17 -3.96 -3.70
CA VAL A 122 0.30 -2.56 -3.72
C VAL A 122 -0.72 -1.61 -4.34
N GLN A 123 -1.36 -2.00 -5.44
CA GLN A 123 -2.38 -1.21 -6.10
C GLN A 123 -3.65 -1.09 -5.26
N ARG A 124 -4.05 -2.15 -4.55
CA ARG A 124 -5.15 -2.11 -3.56
C ARG A 124 -4.86 -1.11 -2.45
N ILE A 125 -3.60 -0.96 -2.07
CA ILE A 125 -3.14 -0.01 -1.04
C ILE A 125 -3.06 1.43 -1.59
N ARG A 126 -2.40 1.64 -2.74
CA ARG A 126 -2.20 2.96 -3.37
C ARG A 126 -3.42 3.51 -4.09
N GLY A 127 -4.42 2.68 -4.36
CA GLY A 127 -5.57 3.00 -5.20
C GLY A 127 -6.51 4.08 -4.67
N HIS A 128 -6.27 4.71 -3.52
CA HIS A 128 -7.20 5.65 -2.92
C HIS A 128 -7.49 6.88 -3.82
N GLY A 129 -6.49 7.43 -4.52
CA GLY A 129 -6.68 8.57 -5.42
C GLY A 129 -7.44 8.18 -6.70
N ARG A 130 -6.96 7.16 -7.42
CA ARG A 130 -7.60 6.67 -8.66
C ARG A 130 -8.98 6.08 -8.41
N ALA A 131 -9.20 5.39 -7.28
CA ALA A 131 -10.51 4.88 -6.92
C ALA A 131 -11.50 5.98 -6.57
N THR A 132 -11.04 7.13 -6.05
CA THR A 132 -11.93 8.28 -5.81
C THR A 132 -12.37 8.90 -7.13
N VAL A 133 -11.44 9.12 -8.07
CA VAL A 133 -11.79 9.61 -9.42
C VAL A 133 -12.68 8.62 -10.17
N ARG A 134 -12.34 7.32 -10.15
CA ARG A 134 -13.17 6.27 -10.76
C ARG A 134 -14.56 6.24 -10.14
N ARG A 135 -14.69 6.40 -8.82
CA ARG A 135 -15.99 6.42 -8.13
C ARG A 135 -16.80 7.69 -8.40
N LEU A 136 -16.15 8.84 -8.58
CA LEU A 136 -16.82 10.06 -9.04
C LEU A 136 -17.43 9.86 -10.42
N LEU A 137 -16.69 9.22 -11.34
CA LEU A 137 -17.22 8.79 -12.64
C LEU A 137 -18.40 7.81 -12.49
N TRP A 138 -18.31 6.85 -11.57
CA TRP A 138 -19.42 5.94 -11.24
C TRP A 138 -20.62 6.61 -10.55
N ILE A 139 -20.50 7.83 -10.02
CA ILE A 139 -21.64 8.63 -9.50
C ILE A 139 -22.25 9.44 -10.62
N ALA A 140 -21.42 10.02 -11.49
CA ALA A 140 -21.88 10.83 -12.61
C ALA A 140 -22.80 10.03 -13.55
N VAL A 141 -22.51 8.74 -13.77
CA VAL A 141 -23.30 7.86 -14.66
C VAL A 141 -24.73 7.62 -14.13
N PRO A 142 -24.97 7.14 -12.88
CA PRO A 142 -26.31 7.01 -12.32
C PRO A 142 -27.07 8.32 -12.21
N VAL A 143 -26.38 9.43 -11.90
CA VAL A 143 -27.02 10.76 -11.84
C VAL A 143 -27.47 11.19 -13.23
N ALA A 144 -26.63 11.01 -14.25
CA ALA A 144 -27.00 11.30 -15.63
C ALA A 144 -28.14 10.38 -16.12
N LEU A 145 -28.13 9.10 -15.73
CA LEU A 145 -29.23 8.17 -15.98
C LEU A 145 -30.53 8.61 -15.28
N GLY A 146 -30.47 9.00 -14.01
CA GLY A 146 -31.63 9.49 -13.25
C GLY A 146 -32.20 10.78 -13.84
N VAL A 147 -31.35 11.71 -14.28
CA VAL A 147 -31.76 12.91 -15.02
C VAL A 147 -32.37 12.51 -16.37
N GLY A 148 -31.78 11.54 -17.07
CA GLY A 148 -32.35 11.01 -18.31
C GLY A 148 -33.74 10.42 -18.14
N VAL A 149 -33.96 9.64 -17.07
CA VAL A 149 -35.27 9.08 -16.71
C VAL A 149 -36.27 10.19 -16.35
N LEU A 150 -35.85 11.20 -15.59
CA LEU A 150 -36.71 12.35 -15.25
C LEU A 150 -37.10 13.18 -16.47
N VAL A 151 -36.19 13.35 -17.44
CA VAL A 151 -36.45 14.11 -18.66
C VAL A 151 -37.28 13.31 -19.66
N ALA A 152 -37.09 11.99 -19.73
CA ALA A 152 -37.79 11.13 -20.68
C ALA A 152 -39.14 10.61 -20.17
N GLY A 153 -39.39 10.63 -18.85
CA GLY A 153 -40.53 9.97 -18.21
C GLY A 153 -40.34 8.45 -18.12
N VAL A 154 -41.05 7.79 -17.20
CA VAL A 154 -41.13 6.32 -17.16
C VAL A 154 -42.44 5.87 -17.78
N THR A 155 -42.37 5.22 -18.94
CA THR A 155 -43.53 4.57 -19.55
C THR A 155 -43.43 3.05 -19.36
N VAL A 156 -44.58 2.42 -19.13
CA VAL A 156 -44.75 0.97 -19.12
C VAL A 156 -45.61 0.61 -20.31
N GLU A 157 -45.15 -0.36 -21.09
CA GLU A 157 -45.89 -0.89 -22.23
C GLU A 157 -46.93 -1.90 -21.72
N GLU A 158 -48.21 -1.61 -21.95
CA GLU A 158 -49.31 -2.52 -21.64
C GLU A 158 -49.38 -3.64 -22.71
N PRO A 159 -50.00 -4.81 -22.43
CA PRO A 159 -50.01 -5.96 -23.35
C PRO A 159 -50.64 -5.68 -24.73
N ASP A 160 -51.38 -4.58 -24.87
CA ASP A 160 -51.98 -4.09 -26.12
C ASP A 160 -51.04 -3.19 -26.94
N GLY A 161 -49.80 -2.98 -26.47
CA GLY A 161 -48.79 -2.14 -27.10
C GLY A 161 -48.95 -0.65 -26.82
N THR A 162 -49.92 -0.24 -25.99
CA THR A 162 -50.05 1.16 -25.58
C THR A 162 -49.04 1.48 -24.49
N GLN A 163 -48.38 2.64 -24.58
CA GLN A 163 -47.49 3.11 -23.53
C GLN A 163 -48.28 3.93 -22.52
N ARG A 164 -48.34 3.45 -21.28
CA ARG A 164 -48.91 4.20 -20.17
C ARG A 164 -47.80 4.82 -19.33
N PRO A 165 -47.87 6.11 -18.97
CA PRO A 165 -46.98 6.64 -17.95
C PRO A 165 -47.16 5.84 -16.65
N ALA A 166 -46.06 5.44 -16.02
CA ALA A 166 -46.06 4.70 -14.77
C ALA A 166 -45.59 5.58 -13.60
N PRO A 167 -46.37 6.59 -13.21
CA PRO A 167 -45.98 7.56 -12.17
C PRO A 167 -45.79 6.89 -10.80
N GLU A 168 -46.33 5.69 -10.60
CA GLU A 168 -46.17 4.91 -9.36
C GLU A 168 -44.74 4.36 -9.18
N LEU A 169 -44.02 4.10 -10.28
CA LEU A 169 -42.65 3.61 -10.25
C LEU A 169 -41.61 4.74 -10.15
N GLU A 170 -41.95 5.95 -10.59
CA GLU A 170 -41.09 7.13 -10.52
C GLU A 170 -40.54 7.41 -9.11
N PRO A 171 -41.36 7.49 -8.03
CA PRO A 171 -40.84 7.77 -6.69
C PRO A 171 -39.95 6.66 -6.15
N ALA A 172 -40.20 5.39 -6.51
CA ALA A 172 -39.37 4.27 -6.09
C ALA A 172 -38.00 4.29 -6.78
N VAL A 173 -37.97 4.53 -8.09
CA VAL A 173 -36.74 4.66 -8.88
C VAL A 173 -35.94 5.88 -8.42
N LEU A 174 -36.60 7.03 -8.24
CA LEU A 174 -35.97 8.24 -7.73
C LEU A 174 -35.43 8.06 -6.31
N GLY A 175 -36.18 7.39 -5.44
CA GLY A 175 -35.74 7.05 -4.08
C GLY A 175 -34.47 6.19 -4.09
N LEU A 176 -34.42 5.15 -4.93
CA LEU A 176 -33.26 4.26 -5.02
C LEU A 176 -32.02 4.98 -5.61
N VAL A 177 -32.21 5.82 -6.64
CA VAL A 177 -31.15 6.65 -7.22
C VAL A 177 -30.64 7.66 -6.19
N PHE A 178 -31.54 8.31 -5.45
CA PHE A 178 -31.18 9.28 -4.42
C PHE A 178 -30.40 8.63 -3.28
N LEU A 179 -30.87 7.50 -2.74
CA LEU A 179 -30.17 6.77 -1.68
C LEU A 179 -28.79 6.27 -2.13
N SER A 180 -28.70 5.73 -3.35
CA SER A 180 -27.42 5.29 -3.93
C SER A 180 -26.46 6.46 -4.11
N THR A 181 -26.95 7.59 -4.64
CA THR A 181 -26.17 8.81 -4.83
C THR A 181 -25.71 9.39 -3.49
N ALA A 182 -26.60 9.46 -2.50
CA ALA A 182 -26.29 9.93 -1.15
C ALA A 182 -25.22 9.05 -0.48
N ALA A 183 -25.36 7.72 -0.54
CA ALA A 183 -24.38 6.79 0.02
C ALA A 183 -23.01 6.94 -0.65
N LEU A 184 -22.97 7.09 -1.98
CA LEU A 184 -21.74 7.31 -2.73
C LEU A 184 -21.12 8.69 -2.41
N LEU A 185 -21.94 9.73 -2.30
CA LEU A 185 -21.51 11.09 -1.95
C LEU A 185 -20.93 11.16 -0.54
N VAL A 186 -21.56 10.50 0.45
CA VAL A 186 -20.99 10.34 1.79
C VAL A 186 -19.64 9.63 1.73
N SER A 187 -19.53 8.54 0.95
CA SER A 187 -18.25 7.82 0.76
C SER A 187 -17.16 8.71 0.17
N VAL A 188 -17.50 9.51 -0.84
CA VAL A 188 -16.60 10.48 -1.48
C VAL A 188 -16.19 11.56 -0.49
N ILE A 189 -17.11 12.16 0.24
CA ILE A 189 -16.82 13.22 1.24
C ILE A 189 -15.86 12.70 2.31
N LEU A 190 -16.11 11.50 2.87
CA LEU A 190 -15.24 10.92 3.89
C LEU A 190 -13.82 10.66 3.37
N ARG A 191 -13.69 10.20 2.12
CA ARG A 191 -12.39 9.98 1.46
C ARG A 191 -11.70 11.30 1.12
N TRP A 192 -12.44 12.27 0.59
CA TRP A 192 -11.95 13.59 0.25
C TRP A 192 -11.40 14.32 1.48
N ARG A 193 -12.11 14.28 2.61
CA ARG A 193 -11.63 14.84 3.88
C ARG A 193 -10.28 14.26 4.30
N ARG A 194 -10.10 12.95 4.17
CA ARG A 194 -8.81 12.28 4.49
C ARG A 194 -7.71 12.65 3.49
N TRP A 195 -8.04 12.67 2.20
CA TRP A 195 -7.09 13.06 1.17
C TRP A 195 -6.65 14.52 1.34
N SER A 196 -7.58 15.44 1.59
CA SER A 196 -7.32 16.85 1.86
C SER A 196 -6.48 17.06 3.12
N ALA A 197 -6.75 16.31 4.21
CA ALA A 197 -5.91 16.30 5.40
C ALA A 197 -4.46 15.89 5.08
N SER A 198 -4.27 14.77 4.39
CA SER A 198 -2.94 14.30 3.96
C SER A 198 -2.23 15.33 3.08
N ARG A 199 -2.92 15.91 2.10
CA ARG A 199 -2.35 16.95 1.21
C ARG A 199 -2.00 18.22 1.97
N THR A 200 -2.80 18.61 2.94
CA THR A 200 -2.52 19.77 3.81
C THR A 200 -1.24 19.54 4.59
N VAL A 201 -1.09 18.37 5.21
CA VAL A 201 0.11 18.01 5.98
C VAL A 201 1.32 17.87 5.07
N GLU A 202 1.17 17.30 3.87
CA GLU A 202 2.22 17.22 2.87
C GLU A 202 2.71 18.62 2.47
N LYS A 203 1.79 19.57 2.21
CA LYS A 203 2.13 20.97 1.94
C LYS A 203 2.86 21.61 3.11
N TRP A 204 2.40 21.42 4.36
CA TRP A 204 3.11 21.93 5.54
C TRP A 204 4.51 21.34 5.70
N SER A 205 4.68 20.05 5.36
CA SER A 205 5.98 19.38 5.38
C SER A 205 6.91 19.76 4.22
N GLN A 206 6.45 20.57 3.28
CA GLN A 206 7.24 21.08 2.15
C GLN A 206 7.50 22.58 2.29
N ASP A 207 7.07 23.20 3.39
CA ASP A 207 7.25 24.63 3.63
C ASP A 207 8.76 24.99 3.63
N PRO A 208 9.22 25.88 2.73
CA PRO A 208 10.62 26.30 2.67
C PRO A 208 11.12 26.91 3.98
N ALA A 209 10.26 27.61 4.73
CA ALA A 209 10.62 28.20 6.02
C ALA A 209 11.03 27.13 7.04
N TYR A 210 10.50 25.92 6.89
CA TYR A 210 10.86 24.77 7.71
C TYR A 210 12.17 24.14 7.24
N SER A 211 12.30 23.94 5.93
CA SER A 211 13.52 23.39 5.32
C SER A 211 14.77 24.23 5.62
N ALA A 212 14.64 25.56 5.69
CA ALA A 212 15.73 26.48 6.02
C ALA A 212 16.24 26.35 7.48
N ARG A 213 15.39 25.86 8.41
CA ARG A 213 15.73 25.71 9.84
C ARG A 213 16.31 24.33 10.18
N ILE A 214 16.22 23.40 9.25
CA ILE A 214 16.74 22.05 9.44
C ILE A 214 18.25 22.13 9.27
N SER A 215 18.98 21.83 10.35
CA SER A 215 20.41 21.59 10.27
C SER A 215 20.62 20.59 9.14
N ARG A 216 21.32 21.01 8.08
CA ARG A 216 21.73 20.08 7.03
C ARG A 216 22.54 19.01 7.74
N VAL A 217 21.91 17.85 7.94
CA VAL A 217 22.66 16.64 8.24
C VAL A 217 23.64 16.55 7.09
N GLY A 218 24.94 16.59 7.41
CA GLY A 218 25.99 16.66 6.42
C GLY A 218 25.76 15.62 5.31
N PRO A 219 26.30 15.84 4.10
CA PRO A 219 26.17 14.87 3.03
C PRO A 219 26.47 13.50 3.61
N ASP A 220 25.54 12.58 3.37
CA ASP A 220 25.67 11.20 3.76
C ASP A 220 27.08 10.77 3.36
N PRO A 221 27.96 10.40 4.32
CA PRO A 221 29.35 10.11 3.99
C PRO A 221 29.30 9.08 2.88
N THR A 222 29.82 9.45 1.71
CA THR A 222 29.77 8.61 0.51
C THR A 222 30.28 7.24 0.91
N SER A 223 29.37 6.30 1.13
CA SER A 223 29.74 5.04 1.74
C SER A 223 30.48 4.28 0.67
N SER A 224 31.81 4.24 0.81
CA SER A 224 32.61 3.31 0.03
C SER A 224 32.08 1.90 0.30
N PRO A 225 32.01 1.02 -0.70
CA PRO A 225 31.61 -0.36 -0.49
C PRO A 225 32.48 -1.03 0.58
N ALA A 226 31.91 -1.98 1.32
CA ALA A 226 32.69 -2.77 2.27
C ALA A 226 33.76 -3.60 1.54
N ALA A 227 34.99 -3.55 2.05
CA ALA A 227 36.12 -4.30 1.49
C ALA A 227 35.86 -5.82 1.48
N THR A 228 35.12 -6.32 2.47
CA THR A 228 34.73 -7.73 2.57
C THR A 228 33.25 -7.83 2.86
N ILE A 229 32.51 -8.38 1.89
CA ILE A 229 31.08 -8.66 1.98
C ILE A 229 30.90 -10.16 2.22
N PRO A 230 30.45 -10.58 3.42
CA PRO A 230 30.28 -12.00 3.69
C PRO A 230 29.12 -12.59 2.91
N ALA A 231 29.12 -13.91 2.72
CA ALA A 231 27.98 -14.62 2.17
C ALA A 231 26.72 -14.41 3.02
N LEU A 232 25.59 -14.13 2.36
CA LEU A 232 24.29 -13.98 3.02
C LEU A 232 23.34 -15.11 2.63
N THR A 233 22.88 -15.85 3.64
CA THR A 233 21.77 -16.79 3.48
C THR A 233 20.46 -16.10 3.85
N VAL A 234 19.52 -16.00 2.91
CA VAL A 234 18.18 -15.49 3.17
C VAL A 234 17.25 -16.66 3.47
N LYS A 235 16.70 -16.72 4.69
CA LYS A 235 15.76 -17.75 5.13
C LYS A 235 14.36 -17.18 5.24
N PHE A 236 13.42 -17.79 4.52
CA PHE A 236 11.99 -17.56 4.74
C PHE A 236 11.53 -18.39 5.94
N ILE A 237 10.83 -17.76 6.86
CA ILE A 237 10.32 -18.42 8.06
C ILE A 237 8.79 -18.34 8.03
N ALA A 238 8.16 -19.48 8.25
CA ALA A 238 6.74 -19.61 8.57
C ALA A 238 6.63 -20.00 10.05
N PRO A 239 6.49 -19.03 10.96
CA PRO A 239 6.42 -19.30 12.39
C PRO A 239 5.27 -20.25 12.73
N PRO A 240 5.46 -21.19 13.66
CA PRO A 240 4.38 -22.03 14.13
C PRO A 240 3.34 -21.19 14.87
N ARG A 241 2.06 -21.57 14.76
CA ARG A 241 0.94 -20.92 15.47
C ARG A 241 0.84 -21.32 16.95
N ARG A 242 1.93 -21.74 17.60
CA ARG A 242 1.90 -22.18 18.99
C ARG A 242 1.86 -20.98 19.94
N GLN A 243 1.05 -21.09 20.99
CA GLN A 243 1.00 -20.12 22.08
C GLN A 243 1.70 -20.74 23.29
N GLY A 244 2.79 -20.13 23.75
CA GLY A 244 3.33 -20.41 25.08
C GLY A 244 2.50 -19.72 26.16
N SER A 245 2.72 -20.09 27.42
CA SER A 245 2.17 -19.35 28.55
C SER A 245 2.66 -17.90 28.53
N LEU A 246 1.75 -16.96 28.77
CA LEU A 246 2.05 -15.53 28.76
C LEU A 246 2.15 -15.03 30.20
N ARG A 247 3.21 -14.29 30.50
CA ARG A 247 3.32 -13.51 31.74
C ARG A 247 2.73 -12.13 31.53
N GLN A 248 2.20 -11.53 32.59
CA GLN A 248 1.75 -10.15 32.53
C GLN A 248 2.95 -9.22 32.31
N VAL A 249 2.78 -8.26 31.41
CA VAL A 249 3.78 -7.23 31.08
C VAL A 249 3.94 -6.27 32.25
N SER A 250 5.19 -5.95 32.58
CA SER A 250 5.58 -4.97 33.59
C SER A 250 6.64 -4.01 33.03
N PRO A 251 6.97 -2.91 33.73
CA PRO A 251 8.06 -2.03 33.32
C PRO A 251 9.43 -2.75 33.25
N GLN A 252 9.60 -3.84 34.00
CA GLN A 252 10.87 -4.58 34.11
C GLN A 252 10.92 -5.85 33.26
N SER A 253 9.77 -6.40 32.88
CA SER A 253 9.68 -7.69 32.18
C SER A 253 8.53 -7.75 31.19
N ASN A 254 8.79 -8.38 30.05
CA ASN A 254 7.85 -8.57 28.96
C ASN A 254 7.10 -9.91 29.09
N VAL A 255 6.28 -10.27 28.09
CA VAL A 255 5.42 -11.48 28.18
C VAL A 255 6.15 -12.82 28.33
N ILE A 256 7.45 -12.88 28.03
CA ILE A 256 8.29 -14.08 28.26
C ILE A 256 9.19 -13.94 29.50
N GLY A 257 9.05 -12.86 30.27
CA GLY A 257 9.86 -12.58 31.45
C GLY A 257 11.22 -11.93 31.17
N ALA A 258 11.54 -11.59 29.91
CA ALA A 258 12.76 -10.90 29.54
C ALA A 258 12.61 -9.37 29.67
N LYS A 259 13.73 -8.63 29.69
CA LYS A 259 13.68 -7.15 29.73
C LYS A 259 12.91 -6.59 28.51
N PRO A 260 12.12 -5.52 28.67
CA PRO A 260 11.48 -4.84 27.55
C PRO A 260 12.52 -4.34 26.56
N VAL A 261 12.21 -4.46 25.27
CA VAL A 261 13.11 -4.04 24.19
C VAL A 261 12.58 -2.81 23.45
N ARG A 262 13.43 -2.14 22.69
CA ARG A 262 13.04 -1.05 21.78
C ARG A 262 13.05 -1.60 20.36
N ILE A 263 11.92 -1.48 19.68
CA ILE A 263 11.71 -2.02 18.35
C ILE A 263 11.49 -0.86 17.38
N ALA A 264 12.31 -0.73 16.36
CA ALA A 264 12.01 0.15 15.23
C ALA A 264 11.13 -0.61 14.23
N TYR A 265 9.91 -0.14 14.01
CA TYR A 265 9.11 -0.55 12.86
C TYR A 265 9.37 0.40 11.70
N LEU A 266 10.03 -0.12 10.68
CA LEU A 266 10.35 0.61 9.46
C LEU A 266 9.42 0.15 8.36
N ARG A 267 8.73 1.13 7.78
CA ARG A 267 7.93 0.97 6.59
C ARG A 267 7.57 2.32 6.00
N LEU A 268 8.55 2.98 5.41
CA LEU A 268 8.34 4.32 4.93
C LEU A 268 7.35 4.37 3.77
N PHE A 269 6.30 5.16 4.02
CA PHE A 269 5.27 5.66 3.11
C PHE A 269 4.22 4.65 2.58
N ASP A 270 2.96 5.01 2.89
CA ASP A 270 1.69 4.63 2.24
C ASP A 270 0.98 3.32 2.55
N ASN A 271 1.53 2.41 3.37
CA ASN A 271 0.77 1.19 3.70
C ASN A 271 0.14 1.21 5.10
N ARG A 272 -0.86 2.07 5.26
CA ARG A 272 -1.63 2.20 6.51
C ARG A 272 -2.27 0.88 6.94
N ALA A 273 -2.78 0.11 5.97
CA ALA A 273 -3.43 -1.17 6.25
C ALA A 273 -2.48 -2.14 6.96
N ARG A 274 -1.25 -2.24 6.46
CA ARG A 274 -0.27 -3.14 7.04
C ARG A 274 0.42 -2.58 8.28
N ALA A 275 0.54 -1.27 8.46
CA ALA A 275 0.90 -0.70 9.76
C ALA A 275 -0.13 -1.07 10.83
N ARG A 276 -1.44 -1.03 10.52
CA ARG A 276 -2.49 -1.51 11.43
C ARG A 276 -2.34 -3.01 11.73
N GLU A 277 -2.02 -3.80 10.71
CA GLU A 277 -1.83 -5.24 10.86
C GLU A 277 -0.60 -5.57 11.71
N PHE A 278 0.50 -4.85 11.51
CA PHE A 278 1.67 -4.91 12.38
C PHE A 278 1.28 -4.62 13.84
N LEU A 279 0.53 -3.54 14.09
CA LEU A 279 0.13 -3.14 15.45
C LEU A 279 -0.80 -4.13 16.15
N ARG A 280 -1.55 -4.94 15.39
CA ARG A 280 -2.38 -6.05 15.89
C ARG A 280 -1.56 -7.28 16.29
N GLY A 281 -0.34 -7.39 15.78
CA GLY A 281 0.62 -8.41 16.19
C GLY A 281 1.09 -8.25 17.64
N ALA A 282 1.86 -9.22 18.10
CA ALA A 282 2.36 -9.30 19.48
C ALA A 282 3.60 -8.43 19.75
N TRP A 283 4.07 -7.60 18.82
CA TRP A 283 5.33 -6.84 18.98
C TRP A 283 5.37 -6.00 20.26
N ARG A 284 4.22 -5.40 20.61
CA ARG A 284 4.05 -4.55 21.78
C ARG A 284 4.01 -5.34 23.09
N GLU A 285 3.94 -6.67 23.04
CA GLU A 285 4.08 -7.51 24.23
C GLU A 285 5.55 -7.67 24.66
N PHE A 286 6.49 -7.39 23.76
CA PHE A 286 7.93 -7.57 23.98
C PHE A 286 8.65 -6.28 24.32
N GLY A 287 8.11 -5.14 23.90
CA GLY A 287 8.77 -3.86 24.08
C GLY A 287 8.11 -2.68 23.38
N TYR A 288 8.74 -1.51 23.48
CA TYR A 288 8.29 -0.25 22.90
C TYR A 288 8.48 -0.26 21.38
N VAL A 289 7.41 0.07 20.65
CA VAL A 289 7.44 0.15 19.19
C VAL A 289 7.60 1.61 18.78
N HIS A 290 8.71 1.94 18.15
CA HIS A 290 8.95 3.23 17.52
C HIS A 290 8.63 3.13 16.02
N LEU A 291 7.86 4.08 15.50
CA LEU A 291 7.57 4.12 14.06
C LEU A 291 7.56 5.54 13.55
N LEU A 292 8.14 5.74 12.36
CA LEU A 292 8.08 7.01 11.66
C LEU A 292 6.77 7.08 10.87
N ARG A 293 6.00 8.12 11.14
CA ARG A 293 4.74 8.43 10.47
C ARG A 293 4.98 9.27 9.23
N SER A 294 4.10 9.07 8.25
CA SER A 294 4.01 9.91 7.06
C SER A 294 2.87 10.92 7.20
N ALA A 295 2.90 11.99 6.39
CA ALA A 295 1.79 12.92 6.25
C ALA A 295 0.45 12.22 5.95
N ALA A 296 0.50 11.11 5.20
CA ALA A 296 -0.66 10.29 4.87
C ALA A 296 -1.28 9.56 6.06
N SER A 297 -0.57 9.45 7.19
CA SER A 297 -1.07 8.81 8.42
C SER A 297 -1.74 9.78 9.40
N VAL A 298 -1.80 11.07 9.07
CA VAL A 298 -2.44 12.08 9.93
C VAL A 298 -3.95 12.09 9.69
N SER A 299 -4.71 12.01 10.78
CA SER A 299 -6.17 12.06 10.71
C SER A 299 -6.69 13.49 10.47
N PRO A 300 -7.89 13.67 9.89
CA PRO A 300 -8.54 14.98 9.79
C PRO A 300 -8.77 15.65 11.15
N GLU A 301 -8.88 14.88 12.24
CA GLU A 301 -9.00 15.39 13.61
C GLU A 301 -7.70 16.02 14.10
N GLU A 302 -6.57 15.35 13.86
CA GLU A 302 -5.24 15.89 14.15
C GLU A 302 -5.00 17.20 13.38
N VAL A 303 -5.33 17.24 12.08
CA VAL A 303 -5.21 18.48 11.28
C VAL A 303 -6.07 19.61 11.84
N ARG A 304 -7.33 19.33 12.22
CA ARG A 304 -8.21 20.33 12.84
C ARG A 304 -7.67 20.83 14.16
N LYS A 305 -7.14 19.93 15.01
CA LYS A 305 -6.50 20.30 16.28
C LYS A 305 -5.30 21.22 16.03
N VAL A 306 -4.39 20.83 15.14
CA VAL A 306 -3.20 21.59 14.79
C VAL A 306 -3.55 22.99 14.24
N ARG A 307 -4.61 23.11 13.44
CA ARG A 307 -5.09 24.42 12.96
C ARG A 307 -5.65 25.29 14.08
N ARG A 308 -6.47 24.72 14.97
CA ARG A 308 -7.03 25.45 16.13
C ARG A 308 -5.94 25.96 17.06
N ASP A 309 -4.95 25.11 17.33
CA ASP A 309 -3.89 25.41 18.29
C ASP A 309 -2.73 26.19 17.65
N ASN A 310 -2.82 26.52 16.35
CA ASN A 310 -1.74 27.08 15.53
C ASN A 310 -0.39 26.33 15.66
N ALA A 311 -0.47 25.01 15.90
CA ALA A 311 0.65 24.17 16.32
C ALA A 311 1.35 23.46 15.14
N PHE A 312 1.17 23.93 13.90
CA PHE A 312 1.71 23.22 12.72
C PHE A 312 3.25 23.18 12.71
N ARG A 313 3.90 24.15 13.36
CA ARG A 313 5.37 24.23 13.48
C ARG A 313 5.96 23.17 14.40
N THR A 314 5.21 22.73 15.42
CA THR A 314 5.64 21.72 16.40
C THR A 314 5.10 20.33 16.07
N MET A 315 4.29 20.22 15.01
CA MET A 315 3.69 18.97 14.56
C MET A 315 4.72 17.96 14.00
N PHE A 316 5.78 18.46 13.38
CA PHE A 316 6.82 17.62 12.79
C PHE A 316 8.09 17.61 13.63
N VAL A 317 8.77 16.49 13.65
CA VAL A 317 10.16 16.38 14.09
C VAL A 317 11.07 16.72 12.90
N ALA A 318 11.92 17.73 13.09
CA ALA A 318 12.76 18.32 12.04
C ALA A 318 14.26 18.26 12.30
N SER A 319 14.64 17.96 13.53
CA SER A 319 16.03 18.05 13.97
C SER A 319 16.36 16.95 14.95
N PRO A 320 17.65 16.63 15.13
CA PRO A 320 18.09 15.65 16.12
C PRO A 320 17.66 15.99 17.55
N ARG A 321 17.59 17.29 17.88
CA ARG A 321 17.11 17.76 19.19
C ARG A 321 15.63 17.45 19.38
N MET A 322 14.78 17.85 18.42
CA MET A 322 13.35 17.58 18.46
C MET A 322 13.04 16.09 18.51
N LEU A 323 13.82 15.26 17.80
CA LEU A 323 13.63 13.80 17.85
C LEU A 323 13.92 13.24 19.25
N ARG A 324 14.99 13.71 19.90
CA ARG A 324 15.31 13.31 21.28
C ARG A 324 14.21 13.74 22.25
N GLU A 325 13.74 14.98 22.14
CA GLU A 325 12.64 15.52 22.95
C GLU A 325 11.36 14.70 22.73
N GLU A 326 11.02 14.39 21.47
CA GLU A 326 9.82 13.59 21.15
C GLU A 326 9.93 12.16 21.71
N LEU A 327 11.10 11.53 21.60
CA LEU A 327 11.34 10.20 22.17
C LEU A 327 11.25 10.18 23.70
N ALA A 328 11.57 11.29 24.37
CA ALA A 328 11.54 11.43 25.82
C ALA A 328 10.12 11.65 26.38
N LYS A 329 9.17 12.16 25.59
CA LYS A 329 7.77 12.39 26.02
C LYS A 329 6.99 11.12 26.34
N TYR A 330 7.41 9.98 25.80
CA TYR A 330 6.63 8.75 25.93
C TYR A 330 6.83 8.08 27.27
N SER A 331 5.72 7.76 27.94
CA SER A 331 5.73 6.98 29.18
C SER A 331 6.45 5.64 29.01
N ALA A 332 7.18 5.25 30.06
CA ALA A 332 7.74 3.92 30.18
C ALA A 332 6.70 2.90 30.67
N GLU A 333 5.54 3.35 31.15
CA GLU A 333 4.54 2.46 31.74
C GLU A 333 3.85 1.59 30.68
N PRO A 334 3.75 0.27 30.92
CA PRO A 334 2.92 -0.61 30.10
C PRO A 334 1.43 -0.26 30.20
N LEU A 335 0.72 -0.53 29.11
CA LEU A 335 -0.73 -0.56 29.05
C LEU A 335 -1.26 -1.82 29.75
N PRO A 336 -2.36 -1.72 30.51
CA PRO A 336 -2.92 -2.85 31.24
C PRO A 336 -3.45 -3.93 30.28
N PRO A 337 -3.61 -5.17 30.77
CA PRO A 337 -4.25 -6.24 30.02
C PRO A 337 -5.64 -5.87 29.51
N GLY A 338 -5.97 -6.27 28.29
CA GLY A 338 -7.33 -6.17 27.76
C GLY A 338 -7.43 -5.68 26.33
N ARG A 339 -8.55 -5.01 26.03
CA ARG A 339 -8.81 -4.42 24.72
C ARG A 339 -8.46 -2.93 24.77
N THR A 340 -7.65 -2.48 23.83
CA THR A 340 -7.23 -1.08 23.75
C THR A 340 -7.49 -0.53 22.35
N ARG A 341 -7.71 0.77 22.27
CA ARG A 341 -7.84 1.51 21.02
C ARG A 341 -6.66 2.45 20.88
N LEU A 342 -5.75 2.14 19.95
CA LEU A 342 -4.60 2.99 19.66
C LEU A 342 -5.04 4.15 18.77
N LEU A 343 -4.82 5.37 19.24
CA LEU A 343 -5.12 6.63 18.54
C LEU A 343 -3.81 7.30 18.11
N GLY A 344 -3.85 8.12 17.05
CA GLY A 344 -2.69 8.89 16.59
C GLY A 344 -1.53 8.08 16.01
N VAL A 345 -1.70 6.77 15.79
CA VAL A 345 -0.66 5.92 15.17
C VAL A 345 -0.86 5.81 13.66
N THR A 346 -2.11 5.68 13.22
CA THR A 346 -2.49 5.65 11.80
C THR A 346 -3.65 6.63 11.57
N ASP A 347 -4.13 6.73 10.33
CA ASP A 347 -5.29 7.57 9.97
C ASP A 347 -6.59 7.11 10.63
N LEU A 348 -6.62 5.87 11.11
CA LEU A 348 -7.72 5.27 11.84
C LEU A 348 -7.24 4.73 13.19
N ALA A 349 -8.18 4.67 14.12
CA ALA A 349 -7.93 4.01 15.38
C ALA A 349 -7.73 2.50 15.18
N VAL A 350 -6.73 1.93 15.84
CA VAL A 350 -6.43 0.49 15.76
C VAL A 350 -6.94 -0.18 17.02
N ARG A 351 -7.91 -1.09 16.87
CA ARG A 351 -8.37 -1.94 17.96
C ARG A 351 -7.40 -3.11 18.12
N VAL A 352 -6.91 -3.30 19.32
CA VAL A 352 -5.94 -4.34 19.69
C VAL A 352 -6.41 -5.09 20.93
N ARG A 353 -5.97 -6.34 21.08
CA ARG A 353 -6.30 -7.20 22.22
C ARG A 353 -5.02 -7.78 22.79
N ASP A 354 -4.64 -7.28 23.96
CA ASP A 354 -3.40 -7.57 24.65
C ASP A 354 -3.72 -8.22 26.02
N PRO A 355 -4.12 -9.51 26.10
CA PRO A 355 -4.48 -10.23 27.33
C PRO A 355 -3.42 -10.24 28.43
N ALA A 356 -2.16 -9.91 28.12
CA ALA A 356 -1.09 -9.83 29.11
C ALA A 356 -0.63 -8.39 29.36
N GLY A 357 -1.27 -7.40 28.74
CA GLY A 357 -0.77 -6.03 28.66
C GLY A 357 0.18 -5.83 27.48
N SER A 358 0.58 -4.59 27.25
CA SER A 358 1.50 -4.23 26.16
C SER A 358 2.22 -2.92 26.42
N TYR A 359 3.36 -2.67 25.77
CA TYR A 359 4.06 -1.39 25.84
C TYR A 359 3.47 -0.39 24.83
N PRO A 360 3.53 0.92 25.14
CA PRO A 360 2.99 1.96 24.28
C PRO A 360 3.75 2.06 22.96
N VAL A 361 3.01 2.44 21.91
CA VAL A 361 3.55 2.77 20.60
C VAL A 361 4.02 4.22 20.59
N ARG A 362 5.14 4.48 19.94
CA ARG A 362 5.78 5.79 19.82
C ARG A 362 5.76 6.25 18.35
N PRO A 363 4.61 6.79 17.89
CA PRO A 363 4.45 7.30 16.53
C PRO A 363 5.08 8.68 16.35
N ILE A 364 6.12 8.79 15.53
CA ILE A 364 6.88 10.04 15.34
C ILE A 364 6.60 10.59 13.94
N LEU A 365 6.00 11.77 13.84
CA LEU A 365 5.78 12.42 12.55
C LEU A 365 7.02 13.24 12.16
N CYS A 366 7.77 12.78 11.16
CA CYS A 366 8.96 13.48 10.70
C CYS A 366 8.66 14.43 9.53
N HIS A 367 9.45 15.49 9.45
CA HIS A 367 9.49 16.35 8.27
C HIS A 367 10.15 15.62 7.08
N VAL A 368 9.75 15.98 5.85
CA VAL A 368 10.20 15.29 4.62
C VAL A 368 11.71 15.37 4.38
N SER A 369 12.36 16.41 4.89
CA SER A 369 13.82 16.58 4.79
C SER A 369 14.60 16.01 5.97
N PHE A 370 13.93 15.50 7.01
CA PHE A 370 14.60 14.99 8.21
C PHE A 370 14.43 13.49 8.43
N TRP A 371 13.43 12.84 7.81
CA TRP A 371 13.12 11.43 8.09
C TRP A 371 14.31 10.48 7.87
N GLN A 372 15.20 10.74 6.91
CA GLN A 372 16.38 9.89 6.66
C GLN A 372 17.32 9.88 7.87
N ALA A 373 17.63 11.07 8.39
CA ALA A 373 18.42 11.21 9.60
C ALA A 373 17.69 10.65 10.82
N ALA A 374 16.36 10.78 10.87
CA ALA A 374 15.56 10.17 11.93
C ALA A 374 15.63 8.64 11.91
N VAL A 375 15.67 8.00 10.73
CA VAL A 375 15.90 6.55 10.60
C VAL A 375 17.27 6.20 11.18
N ASP A 376 18.35 6.87 10.76
CA ASP A 376 19.70 6.58 11.25
C ASP A 376 19.79 6.77 12.78
N MET A 377 19.18 7.82 13.31
CA MET A 377 19.10 8.10 14.75
C MET A 377 18.25 7.09 15.51
N LEU A 378 17.24 6.50 14.89
CA LEU A 378 16.41 5.49 15.50
C LEU A 378 17.16 4.15 15.53
N LEU A 379 17.82 3.78 14.44
CA LEU A 379 18.64 2.56 14.33
C LEU A 379 19.73 2.49 15.40
N SER A 380 20.32 3.62 15.81
CA SER A 380 21.32 3.65 16.89
C SER A 380 20.76 3.51 18.30
N ARG A 381 19.43 3.54 18.46
CA ARG A 381 18.74 3.54 19.77
C ARG A 381 17.85 2.33 19.99
N VAL A 382 17.63 1.49 18.99
CA VAL A 382 16.74 0.34 19.11
C VAL A 382 17.52 -0.95 19.28
N ASP A 383 16.89 -1.93 19.91
CA ASP A 383 17.46 -3.25 20.15
C ASP A 383 17.14 -4.19 18.98
N TYR A 384 16.01 -3.99 18.31
CA TYR A 384 15.57 -4.75 17.14
C TYR A 384 14.95 -3.86 16.07
N VAL A 385 15.06 -4.30 14.82
CA VAL A 385 14.41 -3.66 13.67
C VAL A 385 13.45 -4.64 13.02
N VAL A 386 12.22 -4.19 12.78
CA VAL A 386 11.27 -4.88 11.91
C VAL A 386 11.07 -4.03 10.67
N LEU A 387 11.56 -4.51 9.52
CA LEU A 387 11.37 -3.85 8.23
C LEU A 387 10.29 -4.59 7.43
N ASP A 388 9.20 -3.90 7.12
CA ASP A 388 8.07 -4.49 6.40
C ASP A 388 8.21 -4.34 4.89
N LEU A 389 8.47 -5.47 4.23
CA LEU A 389 8.63 -5.60 2.79
C LEU A 389 7.34 -6.03 2.08
N ALA A 390 6.21 -6.15 2.79
CA ALA A 390 4.93 -6.49 2.17
C ALA A 390 4.49 -5.36 1.23
N GLY A 391 4.31 -5.71 -0.05
CA GLY A 391 4.06 -4.74 -1.12
C GLY A 391 5.27 -3.86 -1.46
N TYR A 392 6.50 -4.27 -1.13
CA TYR A 392 7.70 -3.55 -1.55
C TYR A 392 7.86 -3.62 -3.07
N VAL A 393 7.99 -2.48 -3.74
CA VAL A 393 8.40 -2.42 -5.15
C VAL A 393 9.59 -1.47 -5.28
N PRO A 394 10.41 -1.57 -6.34
CA PRO A 394 11.59 -0.69 -6.48
C PRO A 394 11.26 0.81 -6.51
N ALA A 395 10.02 1.17 -6.87
CA ALA A 395 9.50 2.53 -6.82
C ALA A 395 9.23 3.05 -5.39
N ASN A 396 9.24 2.20 -4.36
CA ASN A 396 9.21 2.63 -2.95
C ASN A 396 10.58 3.16 -2.52
N ALA A 397 10.96 4.35 -3.01
CA ALA A 397 12.27 4.94 -2.75
C ALA A 397 12.59 5.06 -1.24
N GLY A 398 11.57 5.36 -0.42
CA GLY A 398 11.68 5.39 1.05
C GLY A 398 12.06 4.04 1.66
N THR A 399 11.30 2.98 1.36
CA THR A 399 11.60 1.62 1.85
C THR A 399 12.93 1.09 1.31
N ARG A 400 13.29 1.46 0.07
CA ARG A 400 14.61 1.12 -0.51
C ARG A 400 15.74 1.76 0.28
N PHE A 401 15.59 3.02 0.67
CA PHE A 401 16.54 3.69 1.55
C PHE A 401 16.60 3.00 2.92
N GLU A 402 15.45 2.72 3.57
CA GLU A 402 15.42 2.01 4.85
C GLU A 402 16.11 0.65 4.79
N LEU A 403 15.87 -0.13 3.73
CA LEU A 403 16.48 -1.44 3.53
C LEU A 403 18.02 -1.33 3.45
N GLN A 404 18.52 -0.40 2.64
CA GLN A 404 19.97 -0.15 2.57
C GLN A 404 20.51 0.30 3.93
N ARG A 405 19.84 1.23 4.60
CA ARG A 405 20.29 1.75 5.91
C ARG A 405 20.34 0.71 7.01
N VAL A 406 19.35 -0.17 7.06
CA VAL A 406 19.33 -1.28 8.02
C VAL A 406 20.53 -2.19 7.80
N ILE A 407 20.87 -2.51 6.55
CA ILE A 407 22.05 -3.33 6.21
C ILE A 407 23.36 -2.59 6.55
N ASP A 408 23.41 -1.28 6.33
CA ASP A 408 24.63 -0.49 6.53
C ASP A 408 24.89 -0.12 8.00
N ARG A 409 23.87 -0.08 8.85
CA ARG A 409 23.99 0.49 10.20
C ARG A 409 23.57 -0.43 11.33
N PHE A 410 22.91 -1.56 11.03
CA PHE A 410 22.31 -2.41 12.05
C PHE A 410 22.72 -3.88 11.90
N PRO A 411 23.03 -4.61 12.99
CA PRO A 411 23.39 -6.02 12.90
C PRO A 411 22.22 -6.86 12.35
N ILE A 412 22.42 -7.53 11.21
CA ILE A 412 21.36 -8.25 10.47
C ILE A 412 20.68 -9.34 11.30
N ALA A 413 21.39 -9.90 12.28
CA ALA A 413 20.86 -10.90 13.18
C ALA A 413 19.80 -10.36 14.17
N LYS A 414 19.70 -9.04 14.32
CA LYS A 414 18.68 -8.32 15.10
C LYS A 414 17.59 -7.69 14.21
N VAL A 415 17.59 -8.03 12.92
CA VAL A 415 16.59 -7.56 11.94
C VAL A 415 15.63 -8.70 11.63
N ILE A 416 14.34 -8.40 11.63
CA ILE A 416 13.31 -9.23 10.98
C ILE A 416 12.76 -8.46 9.80
N PHE A 417 12.90 -9.03 8.61
CA PHE A 417 12.09 -8.60 7.49
C PHE A 417 10.73 -9.30 7.59
N ILE A 418 9.65 -8.58 7.36
CA ILE A 418 8.31 -9.20 7.27
C ILE A 418 7.73 -9.01 5.89
N CYS A 419 7.00 -10.01 5.40
CA CYS A 419 6.21 -9.93 4.18
C CYS A 419 4.82 -10.55 4.42
N ASP A 420 3.91 -10.46 3.45
CA ASP A 420 2.63 -11.15 3.49
C ASP A 420 2.64 -12.42 2.62
N GLU A 421 1.56 -13.20 2.66
CA GLU A 421 1.44 -14.43 1.87
C GLU A 421 1.44 -14.18 0.36
N GLN A 422 0.99 -12.99 -0.06
CA GLN A 422 0.95 -12.57 -1.46
C GLN A 422 2.29 -12.00 -1.94
N SER A 423 3.26 -11.90 -1.03
CA SER A 423 4.54 -11.29 -1.34
C SER A 423 5.39 -12.22 -2.20
N ASP A 424 6.01 -11.62 -3.19
CA ASP A 424 6.89 -12.30 -4.12
C ASP A 424 8.25 -12.61 -3.48
N ARG A 425 8.36 -13.84 -2.95
CA ARG A 425 9.52 -14.27 -2.15
C ARG A 425 10.84 -14.25 -2.94
N PRO A 426 10.93 -14.80 -4.18
CA PRO A 426 12.15 -14.68 -4.98
C PRO A 426 12.57 -13.22 -5.19
N PHE A 427 11.62 -12.34 -5.55
CA PHE A 427 11.92 -10.92 -5.68
C PHE A 427 12.43 -10.31 -4.37
N LEU A 428 11.75 -10.53 -3.24
CA LEU A 428 12.20 -9.98 -1.95
C LEU A 428 13.60 -10.49 -1.55
N LYS A 429 13.89 -11.77 -1.80
CA LYS A 429 15.22 -12.35 -1.62
C LYS A 429 16.26 -11.62 -2.48
N ALA A 430 15.94 -11.40 -3.76
CA ALA A 430 16.78 -10.63 -4.69
C ALA A 430 17.13 -9.25 -4.14
N GLN A 431 16.12 -8.54 -3.63
CA GLN A 431 16.27 -7.18 -3.12
C GLN A 431 17.18 -7.14 -1.90
N VAL A 432 16.96 -8.05 -0.94
CA VAL A 432 17.81 -8.14 0.26
C VAL A 432 19.26 -8.47 -0.13
N LEU A 433 19.47 -9.42 -1.04
CA LEU A 433 20.82 -9.78 -1.51
C LEU A 433 21.49 -8.65 -2.29
N TYR A 434 20.74 -7.91 -3.11
CA TYR A 434 21.23 -6.75 -3.84
C TYR A 434 21.72 -5.66 -2.87
N HIS A 435 20.89 -5.29 -1.90
CA HIS A 435 21.30 -4.29 -0.89
C HIS A 435 22.47 -4.79 -0.03
N TRP A 436 22.54 -6.09 0.25
CA TRP A 436 23.68 -6.70 0.93
C TRP A 436 24.97 -6.60 0.13
N SER A 437 24.91 -6.81 -1.19
CA SER A 437 26.08 -6.67 -2.07
C SER A 437 26.59 -5.23 -2.19
N ARG A 438 25.78 -4.25 -1.76
CA ARG A 438 26.11 -2.82 -1.72
C ARG A 438 26.36 -2.30 -0.31
N MET A 439 26.58 -3.19 0.64
CA MET A 439 26.85 -2.86 2.03
C MET A 439 27.99 -1.85 2.14
N GLY A 440 27.78 -0.78 2.90
CA GLY A 440 28.78 0.24 3.17
C GLY A 440 29.91 -0.26 4.06
N SER A 441 31.10 0.33 3.92
CA SER A 441 32.32 -0.04 4.65
C SER A 441 32.20 0.03 6.18
N GLY A 442 31.38 0.94 6.71
CA GLY A 442 31.10 1.04 8.14
C GLY A 442 30.06 0.04 8.67
N SER A 443 29.60 -0.92 7.86
CA SER A 443 28.54 -1.82 8.28
C SER A 443 28.97 -2.80 9.35
N PRO A 444 28.16 -3.00 10.42
CA PRO A 444 28.41 -4.04 11.42
C PRO A 444 28.27 -5.46 10.85
N ASN A 445 27.81 -5.58 9.61
CA ASN A 445 27.63 -6.84 8.91
C ASN A 445 28.82 -7.24 8.05
N SER A 446 29.80 -6.34 7.86
CA SER A 446 31.01 -6.59 7.08
C SER A 446 31.91 -7.67 7.72
N GLY A 447 32.87 -8.18 6.95
CA GLY A 447 33.84 -9.20 7.37
C GLY A 447 33.65 -10.54 6.66
N ALA A 448 34.39 -11.56 7.10
CA ALA A 448 34.41 -12.86 6.43
C ALA A 448 33.28 -13.81 6.87
N ALA A 449 32.74 -13.62 8.08
CA ALA A 449 31.80 -14.57 8.68
C ALA A 449 30.44 -14.56 7.95
N PRO A 450 29.92 -15.71 7.49
CA PRO A 450 28.64 -15.79 6.81
C PRO A 450 27.49 -15.31 7.71
N ARG A 451 26.48 -14.70 7.10
CA ARG A 451 25.35 -14.10 7.79
C ARG A 451 24.03 -14.74 7.35
N THR A 452 23.01 -14.61 8.19
CA THR A 452 21.65 -15.05 7.85
C THR A 452 20.66 -13.91 8.02
N ALA A 453 19.93 -13.59 6.95
CA ALA A 453 18.77 -12.70 6.98
C ALA A 453 17.48 -13.52 7.09
N ARG A 454 16.54 -13.07 7.91
CA ARG A 454 15.25 -13.74 8.13
C ARG A 454 14.12 -12.92 7.52
N ILE A 455 13.33 -13.55 6.65
CA ILE A 455 12.09 -12.97 6.11
C ILE A 455 10.91 -13.79 6.62
N ALA A 456 10.14 -13.22 7.54
CA ALA A 456 8.98 -13.89 8.10
C ALA A 456 7.73 -13.56 7.30
N VAL A 457 6.98 -14.59 6.91
CA VAL A 457 5.65 -14.42 6.31
C VAL A 457 4.67 -14.17 7.46
N THR A 458 4.13 -12.95 7.53
CA THR A 458 3.18 -12.56 8.56
C THR A 458 1.98 -11.84 7.94
N ASP A 459 0.80 -12.33 8.25
CA ASP A 459 -0.49 -11.71 7.96
C ASP A 459 -1.04 -10.94 9.18
N GLY A 460 -0.19 -10.66 10.17
CA GLY A 460 -0.54 -10.04 11.44
C GLY A 460 -1.02 -11.00 12.52
N HIS A 461 -0.93 -12.31 12.27
CA HIS A 461 -1.16 -13.30 13.31
C HIS A 461 -0.29 -13.06 14.55
N ARG A 462 -0.96 -12.84 15.67
CA ARG A 462 -0.36 -12.57 16.98
C ARG A 462 0.54 -13.71 17.46
N ALA A 463 0.16 -14.97 17.22
CA ALA A 463 0.99 -16.12 17.57
C ALA A 463 2.31 -16.15 16.77
N THR A 464 2.24 -15.88 15.46
CA THR A 464 3.38 -15.81 14.55
C THR A 464 4.40 -14.76 14.99
N THR A 465 3.92 -13.54 15.25
CA THR A 465 4.77 -12.42 15.68
C THR A 465 5.35 -12.65 17.08
N ARG A 466 4.61 -13.32 17.96
CA ARG A 466 5.11 -13.71 19.29
C ARG A 466 6.25 -14.72 19.19
N TYR A 467 6.11 -15.76 18.36
CA TYR A 467 7.18 -16.72 18.14
C TYR A 467 8.46 -16.05 17.65
N LEU A 468 8.35 -15.16 16.66
CA LEU A 468 9.51 -14.45 16.10
C LEU A 468 10.28 -13.67 17.16
N MET A 469 9.57 -12.91 18.00
CA MET A 469 10.20 -12.10 19.04
C MET A 469 10.76 -12.96 20.18
N ALA A 470 10.07 -14.03 20.57
CA ALA A 470 10.58 -14.97 21.55
C ALA A 470 11.85 -15.67 21.04
N ASP A 471 11.87 -16.16 19.80
CA ASP A 471 13.05 -16.78 19.18
C ASP A 471 14.23 -15.82 19.11
N LEU A 472 13.98 -14.55 18.78
CA LEU A 472 15.04 -13.53 18.76
C LEU A 472 15.65 -13.26 20.14
N GLN A 473 14.82 -13.14 21.17
CA GLN A 473 15.28 -12.80 22.52
C GLN A 473 15.93 -14.01 23.22
N VAL A 474 15.38 -15.21 23.05
CA VAL A 474 15.89 -16.44 23.69
C VAL A 474 17.24 -16.86 23.11
N ARG A 475 17.49 -16.70 21.80
CA ARG A 475 18.80 -17.06 21.21
C ARG A 475 19.95 -16.12 21.58
N ARG A 476 19.69 -15.07 22.36
CA ARG A 476 20.61 -13.93 22.55
C ARG A 476 20.73 -13.47 24.01
N GLY A 477 19.80 -13.85 24.88
CA GLY A 477 19.98 -13.82 26.33
C GLY A 477 20.65 -15.11 26.77
#